data_AF-A0A839JXR6-F1
#
_entry.id   AF-A0A839JXR6-F1
#
_cell.length_a   1.000
_cell.length_b   1.000
_cell.length_c   1.000
_cell.angle_alpha   90.00
_cell.angle_beta   90.00
_cell.angle_gamma   90.00
#
_symmetry.space_group_name_H-M   'P 1'
#
loop_
_entity.id
_entity.type
_entity.pdbx_description
1 polymer ?
#
loop_
_entity_poly.entity_id
_entity_poly.type
_entity_poly.pdbx_seq_one_letter_code
_entity_poly.pdbx_strand_id
1 'polypeptide(L)'
;MFGNRMQTSAIPERVYALCREVASRPMDENALKLLLEPQNLGGKTPYFGTVRTAAEQLQLINTKENTISLAVDKDVVKSMDSMRHYINMHLELVSDSLFYLVTQGYLDMGTDVFGHKSVSKMSDVMGRYIGVKVIEDDMRAWRFWIAFLGFGYMHEPQAGAAGILLPNTAIFLRDIIESLKLKKKTEYRIDEFVDVIMPYAKIALHNAVETKTFNYGFSNAIRMLNDLGVIKAEHRLDAKEIWSLHPCEGHDLETTVTHITIGG
;
A
#
# COMPACT_ATOMS: atom_id res chain seq x y z
N MET A 1 13.31 3.68 3.43
CA MET A 1 11.86 3.71 3.68
C MET A 1 11.39 2.38 4.25
N PHE A 2 11.81 1.28 3.61
CA PHE A 2 11.40 -0.09 3.91
C PHE A 2 12.50 -0.86 4.64
N GLY A 3 13.07 -0.26 5.68
CA GLY A 3 14.03 -0.92 6.58
C GLY A 3 13.58 -0.78 8.02
N ASN A 4 14.54 -0.69 8.95
CA ASN A 4 14.23 -0.55 10.38
C ASN A 4 13.47 0.74 10.72
N ARG A 5 13.67 1.81 9.95
CA ARG A 5 13.07 3.15 10.18
C ARG A 5 12.48 3.69 8.88
N MET A 6 11.39 4.44 9.01
CA MET A 6 10.79 5.14 7.87
C MET A 6 11.36 6.55 7.77
N GLN A 7 11.54 7.04 6.55
CA GLN A 7 12.28 8.27 6.27
C GLN A 7 11.40 9.23 5.46
N THR A 8 11.12 10.41 6.00
CA THR A 8 10.20 11.40 5.42
C THR A 8 10.67 11.95 4.07
N SER A 9 11.96 11.80 3.77
CA SER A 9 12.58 12.26 2.53
C SER A 9 12.41 11.30 1.36
N ALA A 10 12.13 10.02 1.62
CA ALA A 10 12.00 8.97 0.61
C ALA A 10 10.54 8.76 0.22
N ILE A 11 9.89 9.77 -0.36
CA ILE A 11 8.48 9.73 -0.80
C ILE A 11 8.33 9.07 -2.19
N PRO A 12 7.13 8.55 -2.55
CA PRO A 12 6.88 7.90 -3.83
C PRO A 12 7.31 8.72 -5.06
N GLU A 13 7.02 10.02 -5.06
CA GLU A 13 7.31 10.92 -6.19
C GLU A 13 8.82 11.04 -6.44
N ARG A 14 9.63 11.06 -5.38
CA ARG A 14 11.09 11.12 -5.50
C ARG A 14 11.68 9.80 -5.96
N VAL A 15 11.12 8.67 -5.49
CA VAL A 15 11.50 7.33 -5.97
C VAL A 15 11.15 7.20 -7.45
N TYR A 16 9.96 7.63 -7.85
CA TYR A 16 9.54 7.67 -9.24
C TYR A 16 10.47 8.53 -10.10
N ALA A 17 10.76 9.76 -9.67
CA ALA A 17 11.67 10.66 -10.38
C ALA A 17 13.05 10.02 -10.59
N LEU A 18 13.62 9.39 -9.55
CA LEU A 18 14.87 8.63 -9.66
C LEU A 18 14.79 7.54 -10.74
N CYS A 19 13.73 6.74 -10.72
CA CYS A 19 13.55 5.65 -11.69
C CYS A 19 13.35 6.19 -13.12
N ARG A 20 12.66 7.31 -13.29
CA ARG A 20 12.44 7.96 -14.59
C ARG A 20 13.73 8.42 -15.25
N GLU A 21 14.65 8.99 -14.48
CA GLU A 21 15.94 9.45 -14.99
C GLU A 21 16.78 8.29 -15.54
N VAL A 22 16.77 7.14 -14.85
CA VAL A 22 17.53 5.95 -15.27
C VAL A 22 16.77 5.00 -16.20
N ALA A 23 15.52 5.33 -16.56
CA ALA A 23 14.69 4.48 -17.42
C ALA A 23 15.21 4.41 -18.87
N SER A 24 15.90 5.45 -19.34
CA SER A 24 16.46 5.47 -20.70
C SER A 24 17.84 4.82 -20.78
N ARG A 25 18.67 5.03 -19.75
CA ARG A 25 20.05 4.54 -19.65
C ARG A 25 20.53 4.52 -18.19
N PRO A 26 21.50 3.65 -17.84
CA PRO A 26 22.20 3.76 -16.56
C PRO A 26 22.91 5.10 -16.41
N MET A 27 23.05 5.59 -15.18
CA MET A 27 23.69 6.86 -14.85
C MET A 27 24.64 6.75 -13.66
N ASP A 28 25.70 7.56 -13.68
CA ASP A 28 26.58 7.73 -12.52
C ASP A 28 25.80 8.33 -11.34
N GLU A 29 26.03 7.78 -10.15
CA GLU A 29 25.33 8.16 -8.93
C GLU A 29 25.52 9.63 -8.57
N ASN A 30 26.73 10.18 -8.71
CA ASN A 30 26.99 11.58 -8.35
C ASN A 30 26.32 12.52 -9.33
N ALA A 31 26.33 12.18 -10.62
CA ALA A 31 25.61 12.94 -11.64
C ALA A 31 24.09 12.93 -11.37
N LEU A 32 23.54 11.77 -11.01
CA LEU A 32 22.12 11.62 -10.72
C LEU A 32 21.72 12.36 -9.43
N LYS A 33 22.58 12.34 -8.41
CA LYS A 33 22.41 13.12 -7.18
C LYS A 33 22.35 14.62 -7.47
N LEU A 34 23.28 15.16 -8.27
CA LEU A 34 23.29 16.59 -8.61
C LEU A 34 22.05 17.01 -9.42
N LEU A 35 21.53 16.10 -10.25
CA LEU A 35 20.32 16.34 -11.04
C LEU A 35 19.06 16.36 -10.16
N LEU A 36 18.93 15.38 -9.27
CA LEU A 36 17.74 15.23 -8.43
C LEU A 36 17.78 16.12 -7.18
N GLU A 37 18.96 16.58 -6.75
CA GLU A 37 19.19 17.49 -5.62
C GLU A 37 19.98 18.74 -6.04
N PRO A 38 19.40 19.61 -6.88
CA PRO A 38 20.12 20.78 -7.37
C PRO A 38 20.42 21.74 -6.21
N GLN A 39 21.71 22.01 -5.98
CA GLN A 39 22.19 22.86 -4.88
C GLN A 39 21.64 24.30 -4.93
N ASN A 40 21.27 24.76 -6.13
CA ASN A 40 20.81 26.13 -6.37
C ASN A 40 19.35 26.38 -5.97
N LEU A 41 18.59 25.34 -5.61
CA LEU A 41 17.19 25.46 -5.18
C LEU A 41 17.01 25.59 -3.66
N GLY A 42 18.10 25.77 -2.90
CA GLY A 42 18.04 26.09 -1.47
C GLY A 42 17.64 24.94 -0.54
N GLY A 43 17.56 23.70 -1.05
CA GLY A 43 17.32 22.51 -0.25
C GLY A 43 18.53 22.18 0.63
N LYS A 44 18.39 22.35 1.95
CA LYS A 44 19.48 22.09 2.93
C LYS A 44 19.60 20.63 3.35
N THR A 45 18.57 19.82 3.14
CA THR A 45 18.49 18.44 3.63
C THR A 45 18.74 17.45 2.51
N PRO A 46 19.85 16.69 2.55
CA PRO A 46 20.09 15.60 1.62
C PRO A 46 19.02 14.50 1.75
N TYR A 47 18.48 14.06 0.64
CA TYR A 47 17.48 13.00 0.49
C TYR A 47 17.85 11.92 -0.54
N PHE A 48 18.82 12.14 -1.43
CA PHE A 48 19.10 11.23 -2.55
C PHE A 48 19.44 9.83 -2.06
N GLY A 49 20.28 9.72 -1.02
CA GLY A 49 20.65 8.42 -0.45
C GLY A 49 19.45 7.66 0.08
N THR A 50 18.52 8.32 0.77
CA THR A 50 17.31 7.66 1.31
C THR A 50 16.34 7.27 0.20
N VAL A 51 16.22 8.08 -0.85
CA VAL A 51 15.41 7.80 -2.05
C VAL A 51 16.00 6.61 -2.82
N ARG A 52 17.31 6.59 -3.07
CA ARG A 52 18.03 5.47 -3.71
C ARG A 52 17.81 4.18 -2.93
N THR A 53 18.06 4.19 -1.64
CA THR A 53 17.85 3.00 -0.79
C THR A 53 16.40 2.53 -0.81
N ALA A 54 15.41 3.42 -0.81
CA ALA A 54 14.02 3.00 -0.93
C ALA A 54 13.71 2.34 -2.28
N ALA A 55 14.27 2.86 -3.38
CA ALA A 55 14.13 2.29 -4.71
C ALA A 55 14.81 0.91 -4.83
N GLU A 56 15.99 0.73 -4.21
CA GLU A 56 16.69 -0.56 -4.12
C GLU A 56 15.90 -1.59 -3.29
N GLN A 57 15.35 -1.17 -2.14
CA GLN A 57 14.51 -2.02 -1.28
C GLN A 57 13.28 -2.55 -2.02
N LEU A 58 12.71 -1.74 -2.93
CA LEU A 58 11.60 -2.12 -3.80
C LEU A 58 12.04 -2.84 -5.09
N GLN A 59 13.34 -3.09 -5.26
CA GLN A 59 13.94 -3.68 -6.46
C GLN A 59 13.58 -2.94 -7.77
N LEU A 60 13.35 -1.63 -7.70
CA LEU A 60 13.08 -0.79 -8.87
C LEU A 60 14.37 -0.45 -9.62
N ILE A 61 15.48 -0.36 -8.90
CA ILE A 61 16.80 -0.03 -9.43
C ILE A 61 17.85 -1.01 -8.90
N ASN A 62 19.01 -1.01 -9.56
CA ASN A 62 20.22 -1.67 -9.09
C ASN A 62 21.40 -0.69 -9.14
N THR A 63 22.26 -0.75 -8.13
CA THR A 63 23.48 0.04 -8.03
C THR A 63 24.71 -0.89 -8.12
N LYS A 64 25.55 -0.68 -9.13
CA LYS A 64 26.81 -1.40 -9.29
C LYS A 64 27.92 -0.43 -9.65
N GLU A 65 29.04 -0.46 -8.92
CA GLU A 65 30.24 0.34 -9.23
C GLU A 65 29.92 1.81 -9.50
N ASN A 66 29.14 2.44 -8.61
CA ASN A 66 28.67 3.83 -8.71
C ASN A 66 27.72 4.14 -9.88
N THR A 67 27.26 3.12 -10.60
CA THR A 67 26.26 3.25 -11.68
C THR A 67 24.92 2.74 -11.20
N ILE A 68 23.89 3.58 -11.36
CA ILE A 68 22.49 3.24 -11.06
C ILE A 68 21.79 2.92 -12.39
N SER A 69 21.06 1.81 -12.40
CA SER A 69 20.28 1.34 -13.55
C SER A 69 18.89 0.90 -13.13
N LEU A 70 17.93 0.99 -14.05
CA LEU A 70 16.59 0.44 -13.82
C LEU A 70 16.68 -1.09 -13.74
N ALA A 71 16.08 -1.69 -12.71
CA ALA A 71 16.06 -3.14 -12.50
C ALA A 71 14.74 -3.79 -12.97
N VAL A 72 13.79 -2.98 -13.43
CA VAL A 72 12.47 -3.38 -13.92
C VAL A 72 12.27 -2.97 -15.38
N ASP A 73 11.23 -3.48 -16.02
CA ASP A 73 10.82 -3.02 -17.34
C ASP A 73 10.47 -1.52 -17.33
N LYS A 74 10.78 -0.80 -18.42
CA LYS A 74 10.49 0.64 -18.53
C LYS A 74 9.01 0.96 -18.38
N ASP A 75 8.15 0.00 -18.73
CA ASP A 75 6.70 0.12 -18.58
C ASP A 75 6.24 0.14 -17.12
N VAL A 76 7.00 -0.43 -16.20
CA VAL A 76 6.74 -0.33 -14.75
C VAL A 76 6.82 1.11 -14.30
N VAL A 77 7.72 1.90 -14.88
CA VAL A 77 7.96 3.30 -14.48
C VAL A 77 7.46 4.28 -15.53
N LYS A 78 6.50 3.89 -16.39
CA LYS A 78 5.90 4.82 -17.37
C LYS A 78 4.97 5.85 -16.73
N SER A 79 4.38 5.51 -15.60
CA SER A 79 3.51 6.37 -14.79
C SER A 79 3.61 6.00 -13.32
N MET A 80 3.17 6.91 -12.44
CA MET A 80 3.02 6.64 -11.00
C MET A 80 2.12 5.45 -10.73
N ASP A 81 1.01 5.31 -11.48
CA ASP A 81 0.11 4.15 -11.35
C ASP A 81 0.82 2.85 -11.74
N SER A 82 1.56 2.82 -12.85
CA SER A 82 2.27 1.61 -13.27
C SER A 82 3.31 1.18 -12.23
N MET A 83 3.96 2.15 -11.58
CA MET A 83 4.90 1.89 -10.51
C MET A 83 4.18 1.38 -9.26
N ARG A 84 3.01 1.96 -8.92
CA ARG A 84 2.16 1.51 -7.81
C ARG A 84 1.75 0.05 -7.99
N HIS A 85 1.25 -0.33 -9.18
CA HIS A 85 0.88 -1.71 -9.50
C HIS A 85 2.04 -2.67 -9.25
N TYR A 86 3.23 -2.35 -9.77
CA TYR A 86 4.41 -3.17 -9.54
C TYR A 86 4.72 -3.30 -8.05
N ILE A 87 4.75 -2.19 -7.31
CA ILE A 87 5.09 -2.21 -5.88
C ILE A 87 4.06 -3.04 -5.09
N ASN A 88 2.76 -2.85 -5.36
CA ASN A 88 1.68 -3.60 -4.71
C ASN A 88 1.81 -5.11 -4.93
N MET A 89 2.31 -5.55 -6.09
CA MET A 89 2.60 -6.96 -6.38
C MET A 89 3.91 -7.49 -5.74
N HIS A 90 4.70 -6.62 -5.10
CA HIS A 90 6.02 -6.97 -4.54
C HIS A 90 6.20 -6.51 -3.08
N LEU A 91 5.14 -6.13 -2.37
CA LEU A 91 5.26 -5.69 -0.96
C LEU A 91 5.82 -6.76 -0.01
N GLU A 92 5.71 -8.04 -0.38
CA GLU A 92 6.34 -9.14 0.37
C GLU A 92 7.87 -9.03 0.41
N LEU A 93 8.51 -8.33 -0.53
CA LEU A 93 9.96 -8.06 -0.51
C LEU A 93 10.39 -7.28 0.74
N VAL A 94 9.45 -6.57 1.37
CA VAL A 94 9.69 -5.67 2.51
C VAL A 94 8.86 -6.07 3.73
N SER A 95 8.47 -7.34 3.82
CA SER A 95 7.60 -7.86 4.89
C SER A 95 8.20 -7.76 6.30
N ASP A 96 9.52 -7.66 6.40
CA ASP A 96 10.27 -7.49 7.65
C ASP A 96 10.44 -6.02 8.08
N SER A 97 9.99 -5.08 7.25
CA SER A 97 10.19 -3.65 7.49
C SER A 97 9.20 -3.06 8.49
N LEU A 98 9.59 -1.95 9.13
CA LEU A 98 8.69 -1.20 10.01
C LEU A 98 7.45 -0.69 9.25
N PHE A 99 7.59 -0.35 7.97
CA PHE A 99 6.48 0.08 7.13
C PHE A 99 5.40 -0.99 7.04
N TYR A 100 5.82 -2.25 6.84
CA TYR A 100 4.91 -3.37 6.67
C TYR A 100 4.14 -3.66 7.98
N LEU A 101 4.87 -3.75 9.09
CA LEU A 101 4.29 -3.98 10.43
C LEU A 101 3.31 -2.87 10.84
N VAL A 102 3.69 -1.60 10.61
CA VAL A 102 2.80 -0.46 10.91
C VAL A 102 1.56 -0.49 10.03
N THR A 103 1.68 -0.87 8.76
CA THR A 103 0.53 -0.97 7.84
C THR A 103 -0.46 -2.05 8.28
N GLN A 104 0.04 -3.25 8.59
CA GLN A 104 -0.79 -4.33 9.14
C GLN A 104 -1.46 -3.89 10.43
N GLY A 105 -0.68 -3.38 11.39
CA GLY A 105 -1.22 -2.91 12.67
C GLY A 105 -2.29 -1.82 12.52
N TYR A 106 -2.10 -0.88 11.58
CA TYR A 106 -3.09 0.16 11.34
C TYR A 106 -4.40 -0.39 10.76
N LEU A 107 -4.33 -1.37 9.85
CA LEU A 107 -5.52 -2.02 9.29
C LEU A 107 -6.23 -2.91 10.32
N ASP A 108 -5.47 -3.60 11.18
CA ASP A 108 -6.01 -4.46 12.23
C ASP A 108 -6.71 -3.68 13.34
N MET A 109 -6.24 -2.46 13.64
CA MET A 109 -6.95 -1.54 14.53
C MET A 109 -8.35 -1.16 14.01
N GLY A 110 -8.64 -1.34 12.72
CA GLY A 110 -9.97 -1.16 12.15
C GLY A 110 -10.54 0.23 12.42
N THR A 111 -11.70 0.30 13.08
CA THR A 111 -12.37 1.57 13.42
C THR A 111 -11.75 2.30 14.60
N ASP A 112 -10.89 1.65 15.40
CA ASP A 112 -10.26 2.30 16.57
C ASP A 112 -9.38 3.47 16.16
N VAL A 113 -8.89 3.47 14.92
CA VAL A 113 -8.12 4.58 14.33
C VAL A 113 -8.89 5.91 14.34
N PHE A 114 -10.23 5.87 14.32
CA PHE A 114 -11.10 7.06 14.34
C PHE A 114 -11.15 7.75 15.71
N GLY A 115 -10.74 7.06 16.79
CA GLY A 115 -10.56 7.67 18.10
C GLY A 115 -9.38 8.65 18.17
N HIS A 116 -8.57 8.71 17.11
CA HIS A 116 -7.36 9.52 17.04
C HIS A 116 -7.52 10.73 16.12
N LYS A 117 -6.74 11.78 16.39
CA LYS A 117 -6.77 13.03 15.61
C LYS A 117 -5.69 13.10 14.52
N SER A 118 -4.67 12.24 14.62
CA SER A 118 -3.48 12.36 13.80
C SER A 118 -2.70 11.05 13.72
N VAL A 119 -2.34 10.64 12.50
CA VAL A 119 -1.45 9.49 12.24
C VAL A 119 -0.13 9.64 13.00
N SER A 120 0.49 10.82 13.02
CA SER A 120 1.79 10.98 13.70
C SER A 120 1.70 10.85 15.21
N LYS A 121 0.57 11.29 15.81
CA LYS A 121 0.35 11.17 17.26
C LYS A 121 -0.04 9.76 17.71
N MET A 122 -0.26 8.85 16.76
CA MET A 122 -0.49 7.44 17.04
C MET A 122 0.80 6.64 17.20
N SER A 123 2.00 7.24 17.09
CA SER A 123 3.27 6.50 17.13
C SER A 123 3.42 5.62 18.37
N ASP A 124 3.09 6.13 19.56
CA ASP A 124 3.25 5.38 20.81
C ASP A 124 2.21 4.26 20.95
N VAL A 125 0.99 4.52 20.48
CA VAL A 125 -0.10 3.52 20.45
C VAL A 125 0.27 2.41 19.49
N MET A 126 0.68 2.76 18.27
CA MET A 126 1.11 1.82 17.24
C MET A 126 2.31 1.01 17.71
N GLY A 127 3.31 1.65 18.31
CA GLY A 127 4.50 0.96 18.79
C GLY A 127 4.22 -0.05 19.89
N ARG A 128 3.26 0.24 20.79
CA ARG A 128 2.77 -0.75 21.77
C ARG A 128 1.99 -1.88 21.10
N TYR A 129 1.15 -1.54 20.12
CA TYR A 129 0.31 -2.51 19.41
C TYR A 129 1.14 -3.54 18.65
N ILE A 130 2.15 -3.09 17.88
CA ILE A 130 3.01 -3.99 17.07
C ILE A 130 4.23 -4.52 17.83
N GLY A 131 4.44 -4.11 19.08
CA GLY A 131 5.57 -4.53 19.91
C GLY A 131 6.95 -4.01 19.47
N VAL A 132 7.01 -2.96 18.64
CA VAL A 132 8.25 -2.37 18.11
C VAL A 132 8.22 -0.85 18.29
N LYS A 133 9.36 -0.22 18.56
CA LYS A 133 9.44 1.24 18.73
C LYS A 133 9.09 1.98 17.43
N VAL A 134 7.98 2.72 17.45
CA VAL A 134 7.55 3.66 16.41
C VAL A 134 7.67 5.09 16.96
N ILE A 135 8.16 6.03 16.16
CA ILE A 135 8.19 7.47 16.51
C ILE A 135 7.36 8.28 15.52
N GLU A 136 7.06 9.53 15.88
CA GLU A 136 6.24 10.42 15.04
C GLU A 136 6.75 10.54 13.60
N ASP A 137 8.06 10.70 13.39
CA ASP A 137 8.64 10.82 12.06
C ASP A 137 8.46 9.55 11.21
N ASP A 138 8.41 8.36 11.83
CA ASP A 138 8.11 7.14 11.08
C ASP A 138 6.68 7.22 10.53
N MET A 139 5.73 7.60 11.37
CA MET A 139 4.31 7.73 11.01
C MET A 139 4.07 8.86 10.00
N ARG A 140 4.84 9.96 10.09
CA ARG A 140 4.82 11.04 9.09
C ARG A 140 5.36 10.58 7.74
N ALA A 141 6.36 9.71 7.71
CA ALA A 141 6.88 9.13 6.48
C ALA A 141 5.92 8.09 5.89
N TRP A 142 5.36 7.23 6.75
CA TRP A 142 4.39 6.18 6.41
C TRP A 142 3.20 6.72 5.61
N ARG A 143 2.64 7.87 6.03
CA ARG A 143 1.42 8.45 5.43
C ARG A 143 1.52 8.71 3.92
N PHE A 144 2.72 9.01 3.41
CA PHE A 144 2.90 9.27 1.98
C PHE A 144 2.77 8.00 1.16
N TRP A 145 3.36 6.91 1.65
CA TRP A 145 3.35 5.62 0.98
C TRP A 145 2.01 4.92 1.11
N ILE A 146 1.39 4.93 2.28
CA ILE A 146 0.12 4.24 2.49
C ILE A 146 -1.01 4.79 1.60
N ALA A 147 -1.03 6.12 1.40
CA ALA A 147 -1.98 6.77 0.50
C ALA A 147 -1.64 6.47 -0.97
N PHE A 148 -0.37 6.57 -1.35
CA PHE A 148 0.08 6.25 -2.71
C PHE A 148 -0.25 4.80 -3.10
N LEU A 149 -0.02 3.84 -2.21
CA LEU A 149 -0.25 2.41 -2.46
C LEU A 149 -1.73 2.02 -2.44
N GLY A 150 -2.63 2.93 -2.05
CA GLY A 150 -4.07 2.72 -2.17
C GLY A 150 -4.69 1.95 -1.01
N PHE A 151 -4.12 2.05 0.19
CA PHE A 151 -4.66 1.43 1.41
C PHE A 151 -5.68 2.32 2.15
N GLY A 152 -5.84 3.57 1.71
CA GLY A 152 -6.82 4.48 2.26
C GLY A 152 -6.60 5.91 1.80
N TYR A 153 -7.40 6.81 2.36
CA TYR A 153 -7.37 8.23 2.04
C TYR A 153 -6.99 9.04 3.27
N MET A 154 -6.03 9.95 3.13
CA MET A 154 -5.70 10.87 4.21
C MET A 154 -6.85 11.86 4.37
N HIS A 155 -7.51 11.81 5.53
CA HIS A 155 -8.48 12.83 5.93
C HIS A 155 -7.75 13.91 6.69
N GLU A 156 -7.51 15.04 6.02
CA GLU A 156 -6.93 16.23 6.63
C GLU A 156 -8.06 17.15 7.13
N PRO A 157 -8.32 17.24 8.45
CA PRO A 157 -9.40 18.08 8.96
C PRO A 157 -9.14 19.57 8.71
N GLN A 158 -7.88 19.96 8.48
CA GLN A 158 -7.42 21.29 8.09
C GLN A 158 -6.19 21.15 7.20
N ALA A 159 -6.00 22.08 6.26
CA ALA A 159 -4.84 22.09 5.38
C ALA A 159 -3.53 22.10 6.18
N GLY A 160 -2.69 21.09 6.00
CA GLY A 160 -1.40 20.96 6.68
C GLY A 160 -1.43 20.26 8.05
N ALA A 161 -2.61 19.83 8.54
CA ALA A 161 -2.69 18.94 9.69
C ALA A 161 -2.45 17.49 9.24
N ALA A 162 -1.54 16.78 9.91
CA ALA A 162 -1.43 15.33 9.75
C ALA A 162 -2.68 14.70 10.36
N GLY A 163 -3.77 14.59 9.60
CA GLY A 163 -5.00 13.97 10.04
C GLY A 163 -4.88 12.46 10.15
N ILE A 164 -6.00 11.74 10.03
CA ILE A 164 -6.04 10.28 10.07
C ILE A 164 -6.10 9.69 8.66
N LEU A 165 -5.70 8.43 8.51
CA LEU A 165 -5.99 7.66 7.30
C LEU A 165 -7.37 7.02 7.49
N LEU A 166 -8.27 7.22 6.53
CA LEU A 166 -9.51 6.46 6.44
C LEU A 166 -9.22 5.15 5.69
N PRO A 167 -9.25 3.97 6.35
CA PRO A 167 -8.86 2.74 5.72
C PRO A 167 -9.87 2.33 4.64
N ASN A 168 -9.36 2.13 3.42
CA ASN A 168 -10.09 1.58 2.30
C ASN A 168 -9.07 1.07 1.29
N THR A 169 -8.95 -0.25 1.18
CA THR A 169 -7.94 -0.90 0.33
C THR A 169 -8.43 -1.15 -1.10
N ALA A 170 -9.47 -0.46 -1.56
CA ALA A 170 -10.07 -0.68 -2.89
C ALA A 170 -9.06 -0.53 -4.03
N ILE A 171 -8.23 0.52 -3.99
CA ILE A 171 -7.20 0.76 -5.01
C ILE A 171 -6.16 -0.37 -4.97
N PHE A 172 -5.67 -0.71 -3.77
CA PHE A 172 -4.72 -1.80 -3.58
C PHE A 172 -5.25 -3.15 -4.12
N LEU A 173 -6.47 -3.53 -3.76
CA LEU A 173 -7.09 -4.77 -4.21
C LEU A 173 -7.33 -4.76 -5.72
N ARG A 174 -7.77 -3.62 -6.28
CA ARG A 174 -7.95 -3.46 -7.72
C ARG A 174 -6.64 -3.64 -8.47
N ASP A 175 -5.55 -3.04 -7.99
CA ASP A 175 -4.23 -3.19 -8.59
C ASP A 175 -3.83 -4.68 -8.64
N ILE A 176 -4.09 -5.46 -7.59
CA ILE A 176 -3.83 -6.91 -7.56
C ILE A 176 -4.68 -7.63 -8.61
N ILE A 177 -6.00 -7.40 -8.64
CA ILE A 177 -6.92 -8.06 -9.59
C ILE A 177 -6.49 -7.78 -11.04
N GLU A 178 -6.18 -6.53 -11.35
CA GLU A 178 -5.76 -6.11 -12.69
C GLU A 178 -4.39 -6.70 -13.06
N SER A 179 -3.45 -6.74 -12.12
CA SER A 179 -2.09 -7.28 -12.34
C SER A 179 -2.08 -8.79 -12.52
N LEU A 180 -2.96 -9.51 -11.81
CA LEU A 180 -3.19 -10.96 -12.00
C LEU A 180 -3.95 -11.27 -13.29
N LYS A 181 -4.51 -10.25 -13.95
CA LYS A 181 -5.31 -10.38 -15.17
C LYS A 181 -6.45 -11.40 -14.99
N LEU A 182 -7.11 -11.36 -13.82
CA LEU A 182 -8.18 -12.29 -13.51
C LEU A 182 -9.26 -12.20 -14.58
N LYS A 183 -9.69 -13.36 -15.08
CA LYS A 183 -10.62 -13.42 -16.20
C LYS A 183 -11.97 -12.83 -15.79
N LYS A 184 -12.43 -11.83 -16.55
CA LYS A 184 -13.74 -11.19 -16.39
C LYS A 184 -14.87 -12.22 -16.37
N LYS A 185 -15.93 -11.92 -15.60
CA LYS A 185 -17.11 -12.79 -15.40
C LYS A 185 -16.78 -14.17 -14.82
N THR A 186 -15.58 -14.37 -14.28
CA THR A 186 -15.23 -15.58 -13.55
C THR A 186 -15.67 -15.41 -12.12
N GLU A 187 -16.44 -16.37 -11.63
CA GLU A 187 -16.86 -16.49 -10.24
C GLU A 187 -15.86 -17.32 -9.45
N TYR A 188 -15.61 -16.90 -8.21
CA TYR A 188 -14.80 -17.60 -7.22
C TYR A 188 -15.63 -17.76 -5.94
N ARG A 189 -15.51 -18.92 -5.28
CA ARG A 189 -15.87 -19.00 -3.86
C ARG A 189 -14.92 -18.09 -3.08
N ILE A 190 -15.38 -17.53 -1.95
CA ILE A 190 -14.62 -16.50 -1.25
C ILE A 190 -13.22 -16.96 -0.79
N ASP A 191 -13.09 -18.21 -0.33
CA ASP A 191 -11.80 -18.82 0.02
C ASP A 191 -10.90 -18.97 -1.22
N GLU A 192 -11.43 -19.41 -2.36
CA GLU A 192 -10.69 -19.51 -3.62
C GLU A 192 -10.20 -18.13 -4.11
N PHE A 193 -11.03 -17.10 -3.98
CA PHE A 193 -10.64 -15.73 -4.31
C PHE A 193 -9.52 -15.25 -3.39
N VAL A 194 -9.64 -15.50 -2.08
CA VAL A 194 -8.63 -15.12 -1.11
C VAL A 194 -7.31 -15.85 -1.39
N ASP A 195 -7.34 -17.15 -1.66
CA ASP A 195 -6.15 -17.94 -2.01
C ASP A 195 -5.41 -17.36 -3.21
N VAL A 196 -6.13 -16.88 -4.22
CA VAL A 196 -5.55 -16.26 -5.43
C VAL A 196 -4.82 -14.95 -5.12
N ILE A 197 -5.37 -14.10 -4.26
CA ILE A 197 -4.79 -12.78 -3.96
C ILE A 197 -3.81 -12.79 -2.77
N MET A 198 -3.91 -13.78 -1.89
CA MET A 198 -3.16 -13.85 -0.63
C MET A 198 -1.65 -13.67 -0.80
N PRO A 199 -0.97 -14.24 -1.83
CA PRO A 199 0.46 -14.03 -2.02
C PRO A 199 0.89 -12.56 -2.15
N TYR A 200 -0.04 -11.67 -2.50
CA TYR A 200 0.21 -10.24 -2.71
C TYR A 200 -0.48 -9.35 -1.67
N ALA A 201 -1.43 -9.91 -0.92
CA ALA A 201 -2.34 -9.16 -0.06
C ALA A 201 -2.13 -9.41 1.45
N LYS A 202 -1.10 -10.16 1.88
CA LYS A 202 -0.90 -10.49 3.30
C LYS A 202 -0.78 -9.25 4.20
N ILE A 203 -0.22 -8.17 3.67
CA ILE A 203 -0.14 -6.88 4.38
C ILE A 203 -1.53 -6.32 4.73
N ALA A 204 -2.57 -6.66 3.96
CA ALA A 204 -3.95 -6.21 4.15
C ALA A 204 -4.87 -7.26 4.75
N LEU A 205 -4.47 -8.53 4.73
CA LEU A 205 -5.29 -9.70 5.11
C LEU A 205 -4.70 -10.47 6.30
N HIS A 206 -3.99 -9.77 7.19
CA HIS A 206 -3.45 -10.36 8.40
C HIS A 206 -4.56 -11.07 9.21
N ASN A 207 -4.34 -12.35 9.54
CA ASN A 207 -5.27 -13.23 10.25
C ASN A 207 -6.65 -13.46 9.59
N ALA A 208 -6.88 -12.96 8.37
CA ALA A 208 -8.20 -13.04 7.73
C ALA A 208 -8.61 -14.48 7.42
N VAL A 209 -7.67 -15.35 7.03
CA VAL A 209 -7.92 -16.77 6.76
C VAL A 209 -8.32 -17.53 8.03
N GLU A 210 -7.63 -17.27 9.14
CA GLU A 210 -7.89 -17.95 10.41
C GLU A 210 -9.23 -17.52 11.02
N THR A 211 -9.53 -16.22 10.94
CA THR A 211 -10.74 -15.62 11.51
C THR A 211 -11.94 -15.64 10.56
N LYS A 212 -11.72 -15.98 9.29
CA LYS A 212 -12.69 -15.82 8.18
C LYS A 212 -13.37 -14.45 8.21
N THR A 213 -12.62 -13.41 8.52
CA THR A 213 -13.14 -12.06 8.72
C THR A 213 -12.21 -11.05 8.07
N PHE A 214 -12.77 -10.15 7.27
CA PHE A 214 -12.04 -9.03 6.69
C PHE A 214 -12.00 -7.85 7.67
N ASN A 215 -10.84 -7.21 7.80
CA ASN A 215 -10.73 -5.95 8.55
C ASN A 215 -11.56 -4.84 7.89
N TYR A 216 -11.67 -3.71 8.59
CA TYR A 216 -12.46 -2.55 8.15
C TYR A 216 -12.04 -2.06 6.75
N GLY A 217 -10.74 -1.90 6.51
CA GLY A 217 -10.22 -1.38 5.24
C GLY A 217 -10.51 -2.29 4.05
N PHE A 218 -10.36 -3.60 4.23
CA PHE A 218 -10.64 -4.59 3.19
C PHE A 218 -12.14 -4.79 2.98
N SER A 219 -12.94 -4.70 4.03
CA SER A 219 -14.40 -4.72 3.92
C SER A 219 -14.92 -3.54 3.08
N ASN A 220 -14.34 -2.35 3.26
CA ASN A 220 -14.64 -1.18 2.42
C ASN A 220 -14.18 -1.38 0.97
N ALA A 221 -13.06 -2.07 0.75
CA ALA A 221 -12.60 -2.41 -0.58
C ALA A 221 -13.60 -3.28 -1.33
N ILE A 222 -14.10 -4.35 -0.69
CA ILE A 222 -15.10 -5.24 -1.29
C ILE A 222 -16.37 -4.46 -1.68
N ARG A 223 -16.87 -3.58 -0.80
CA ARG A 223 -18.04 -2.74 -1.07
C ARG A 223 -17.81 -1.78 -2.22
N MET A 224 -16.75 -0.98 -2.14
CA MET A 224 -16.44 0.02 -3.16
C MET A 224 -16.20 -0.63 -4.53
N LEU A 225 -15.48 -1.75 -4.60
CA LEU A 225 -15.26 -2.44 -5.87
C LEU A 225 -16.53 -3.12 -6.40
N ASN A 226 -17.44 -3.54 -5.52
CA ASN A 226 -18.77 -4.01 -5.91
C ASN A 226 -19.59 -2.88 -6.55
N ASP A 227 -19.63 -1.71 -5.92
CA ASP A 227 -20.41 -0.56 -6.42
C ASP A 227 -19.86 -0.02 -7.74
N LEU A 228 -18.53 -0.07 -7.91
CA LEU A 228 -17.86 0.30 -9.15
C LEU A 228 -17.99 -0.78 -10.24
N GLY A 229 -18.57 -1.95 -9.94
CA GLY A 229 -18.69 -3.07 -10.87
C GLY A 229 -17.35 -3.72 -11.25
N VAL A 230 -16.28 -3.44 -10.50
CA VAL A 230 -14.97 -4.10 -10.67
C VAL A 230 -15.02 -5.54 -10.19
N ILE A 231 -15.81 -5.79 -9.15
CA ILE A 231 -16.24 -7.12 -8.73
C ILE A 231 -17.75 -7.11 -8.53
N LYS A 232 -18.33 -8.29 -8.32
CA LYS A 232 -19.66 -8.47 -7.75
C LYS A 232 -19.51 -9.39 -6.54
N ALA A 233 -19.78 -8.88 -5.35
CA ALA A 233 -19.76 -9.68 -4.12
C ALA A 233 -21.18 -10.15 -3.80
N GLU A 234 -21.32 -11.39 -3.33
CA GLU A 234 -22.64 -11.97 -3.05
C GLU A 234 -22.64 -12.81 -1.77
N HIS A 235 -23.79 -12.81 -1.09
CA HIS A 235 -24.12 -13.76 -0.04
C HIS A 235 -25.09 -14.82 -0.58
N ARG A 236 -24.77 -16.11 -0.37
CA ARG A 236 -25.64 -17.25 -0.70
C ARG A 236 -25.90 -18.05 0.57
N LEU A 237 -27.18 -18.30 0.86
CA LEU A 237 -27.63 -18.94 2.11
C LEU A 237 -27.12 -20.37 2.28
N ASP A 238 -26.86 -21.08 1.18
CA ASP A 238 -26.39 -22.46 1.14
C ASP A 238 -24.87 -22.61 0.97
N ALA A 239 -24.13 -21.49 0.97
CA ALA A 239 -22.68 -21.51 0.85
C ALA A 239 -22.02 -22.14 2.08
N LYS A 240 -21.06 -23.04 1.84
CA LYS A 240 -20.26 -23.66 2.90
C LYS A 240 -19.20 -22.72 3.47
N GLU A 241 -18.70 -21.81 2.63
CA GLU A 241 -17.68 -20.84 2.99
C GLU A 241 -18.30 -19.45 3.04
N ILE A 242 -18.28 -18.87 4.24
CA ILE A 242 -18.86 -17.56 4.55
C ILE A 242 -17.81 -16.78 5.30
N TRP A 243 -17.46 -15.61 4.78
CA TRP A 243 -16.52 -14.69 5.41
C TRP A 243 -17.25 -13.44 5.86
N SER A 244 -16.88 -12.93 7.02
CA SER A 244 -17.48 -11.74 7.61
C SER A 244 -16.83 -10.47 7.08
N LEU A 245 -17.65 -9.47 6.79
CA LEU A 245 -17.25 -8.09 6.53
C LEU A 245 -17.45 -7.29 7.81
N HIS A 246 -16.59 -6.31 8.06
CA HIS A 246 -16.87 -5.31 9.09
C HIS A 246 -18.23 -4.65 8.80
N PRO A 247 -19.15 -4.56 9.78
CA PRO A 247 -20.49 -3.99 9.57
C PRO A 247 -20.44 -2.57 8.97
N CYS A 248 -21.39 -2.27 8.09
CA CYS A 248 -21.62 -0.94 7.51
C CYS A 248 -23.11 -0.74 7.35
N GLU A 249 -23.72 0.04 8.24
CA GLU A 249 -25.17 0.28 8.21
C GLU A 249 -25.58 1.00 6.92
N GLY A 250 -26.65 0.50 6.29
CA GLY A 250 -27.23 1.14 5.09
C GLY A 250 -26.57 0.78 3.76
N HIS A 251 -25.68 -0.21 3.73
CA HIS A 251 -25.09 -0.73 2.50
C HIS A 251 -25.64 -2.13 2.16
N ASP A 252 -25.98 -2.39 0.89
CA ASP A 252 -26.63 -3.65 0.45
C ASP A 252 -25.84 -4.92 0.83
N LEU A 253 -24.51 -4.84 0.76
CA LEU A 253 -23.58 -5.85 1.33
C LEU A 253 -23.28 -5.54 2.81
N GLU A 254 -24.17 -5.96 3.71
CA GLU A 254 -24.05 -5.57 5.13
C GLU A 254 -22.93 -6.28 5.88
N THR A 255 -22.91 -7.63 5.95
CA THR A 255 -22.08 -8.32 6.96
C THR A 255 -21.33 -9.55 6.48
N THR A 256 -21.68 -10.16 5.35
CA THR A 256 -21.01 -11.40 4.91
C THR A 256 -20.86 -11.47 3.40
N VAL A 257 -19.87 -12.24 2.96
CA VAL A 257 -19.60 -12.55 1.56
C VAL A 257 -19.24 -14.02 1.41
N THR A 258 -19.70 -14.62 0.31
CA THR A 258 -19.54 -16.05 0.03
C THR A 258 -18.92 -16.29 -1.34
N HIS A 259 -19.16 -15.38 -2.29
CA HIS A 259 -18.68 -15.46 -3.66
C HIS A 259 -18.27 -14.09 -4.15
N ILE A 260 -17.26 -14.05 -5.01
CA ILE A 260 -16.82 -12.87 -5.74
C ILE A 260 -16.76 -13.22 -7.23
N THR A 261 -17.42 -12.43 -8.05
CA THR A 261 -17.30 -12.48 -9.51
C THR A 261 -16.49 -11.29 -10.01
N ILE A 262 -15.52 -11.53 -10.89
CA ILE A 262 -14.75 -10.44 -11.50
C ILE A 262 -15.63 -9.67 -12.49
N GLY A 263 -15.60 -8.36 -12.39
CA GLY A 263 -16.38 -7.42 -13.20
C GLY A 263 -16.19 -7.56 -14.71
N GLY A 264 -17.17 -7.03 -15.44
CA GLY A 264 -17.27 -7.06 -16.91
C GLY A 264 -16.48 -5.98 -17.63
#